data_AF-A0A345RHP7-F1
#
_entry.id   AF-A0A345RHP7-F1
#
_cell.length_a   1.000
_cell.length_b   1.000
_cell.length_c   1.000
_cell.angle_alpha   90.00
_cell.angle_beta   90.00
_cell.angle_gamma   90.00
#
_symmetry.space_group_name_H-M   'P 1'
#
loop_
_entity.id
_entity.type
_entity.pdbx_description
1 polymer ?
#
loop_
_entity_poly.entity_id
_entity_poly.type
_entity_poly.pdbx_seq_one_letter_code
_entity_poly.pdbx_strand_id
1 'polypeptide(L)'
;MNDTTGGLGSSFIAWCLDLGAFLGTSGSHDYMHTSSPFQNGGVNLMNAGIARIQAMFNANYGNPLVTTDRDTTAGFQLALWELVYDTDYDIETGAFQASASDAVEDIAGEFLTAAQNYIGGDRWRLTFLESMGQGSARKQNLVTVSPVPLPASGIMLIAAVGGLVAARKRRKAA
;
A
#
# COMPACT_ATOMS: atom_id res chain seq x y z
N MET A 1 11.14 -5.21 7.67
CA MET A 1 11.46 -4.16 8.66
C MET A 1 10.91 -4.58 10.01
N ASN A 2 11.50 -4.12 11.11
CA ASN A 2 11.03 -4.40 12.48
C ASN A 2 10.69 -3.08 13.16
N ASP A 3 9.54 -3.02 13.82
CA ASP A 3 9.15 -1.88 14.65
C ASP A 3 9.55 -2.12 16.10
N THR A 4 10.40 -1.25 16.64
CA THR A 4 10.88 -1.32 18.03
C THR A 4 9.87 -0.81 19.05
N THR A 5 8.82 -0.12 18.60
CA THR A 5 7.74 0.43 19.44
C THR A 5 6.54 -0.52 19.55
N GLY A 6 6.40 -1.46 18.61
CA GLY A 6 5.36 -2.47 18.59
C GLY A 6 4.02 -2.04 17.96
N GLY A 7 3.91 -0.83 17.42
CA GLY A 7 2.71 -0.31 16.76
C GLY A 7 2.35 -0.98 15.43
N LEU A 8 3.33 -1.54 14.72
CA LEU A 8 3.15 -2.22 13.42
C LEU A 8 3.32 -3.76 13.51
N GLY A 9 3.49 -4.30 14.72
CA GLY A 9 3.85 -5.68 14.95
C GLY A 9 5.37 -5.93 14.89
N SER A 10 5.78 -7.19 15.09
CA SER A 10 7.21 -7.55 15.19
C SER A 10 7.97 -7.42 13.87
N SER A 11 7.29 -7.55 12.74
CA SER A 11 7.88 -7.41 11.40
C SER A 11 6.83 -6.99 10.37
N PHE A 12 7.21 -6.12 9.45
CA PHE A 12 6.35 -5.66 8.35
C PHE A 12 7.16 -5.40 7.07
N ILE A 13 6.45 -5.30 5.95
CA ILE A 13 6.99 -4.89 4.64
C ILE A 13 6.65 -3.42 4.45
N ALA A 14 7.60 -2.66 3.93
CA ALA A 14 7.38 -1.27 3.57
C ALA A 14 7.96 -0.99 2.18
N TRP A 15 7.38 0.01 1.53
CA TRP A 15 7.70 0.42 0.17
C TRP A 15 8.19 1.86 0.18
N CYS A 16 9.17 2.16 -0.65
CA CYS A 16 9.80 3.46 -0.73
C CYS A 16 8.93 4.42 -1.54
N LEU A 17 8.69 5.62 -1.03
CA LEU A 17 7.90 6.64 -1.73
C LEU A 17 8.63 8.00 -1.85
N ASP A 18 9.91 8.04 -1.52
CA ASP A 18 10.73 9.24 -1.62
C ASP A 18 12.07 8.89 -2.29
N LEU A 19 12.34 9.47 -3.45
CA LEU A 19 13.60 9.34 -4.18
C LEU A 19 14.64 10.40 -3.78
N GLY A 20 14.24 11.42 -3.02
CA GLY A 20 15.09 12.53 -2.59
C GLY A 20 15.92 12.26 -1.34
N ALA A 21 15.92 11.03 -0.81
CA ALA A 21 16.75 10.63 0.33
C ALA A 21 17.32 9.22 0.12
N PHE A 22 18.32 8.85 0.91
CA PHE A 22 18.88 7.49 0.91
C PHE A 22 18.01 6.54 1.72
N LEU A 23 17.92 5.29 1.29
CA LEU A 23 17.26 4.25 2.07
C LEU A 23 18.07 3.94 3.33
N GLY A 24 17.38 3.86 4.47
CA GLY A 24 17.97 3.47 5.74
C GLY A 24 18.15 1.95 5.84
N THR A 25 19.23 1.42 5.27
CA THR A 25 19.49 -0.02 5.19
C THR A 25 20.25 -0.60 6.38
N SER A 26 20.74 0.24 7.29
CA SER A 26 21.52 -0.18 8.45
C SER A 26 21.18 0.63 9.70
N GLY A 27 21.18 -0.04 10.85
CA GLY A 27 20.82 0.56 12.13
C GLY A 27 19.32 0.81 12.29
N SER A 28 18.98 1.62 13.30
CA SER A 28 17.61 2.06 13.57
C SER A 28 17.42 3.50 13.12
N HIS A 29 16.24 3.78 12.58
CA HIS A 29 15.87 5.10 12.09
C HIS A 29 14.48 5.46 12.60
N ASP A 30 14.32 6.70 13.03
CA ASP A 30 13.07 7.20 13.59
C ASP A 30 12.12 7.62 12.48
N TYR A 31 10.90 7.08 12.53
CA TYR A 31 9.80 7.40 11.64
C TYR A 31 8.58 7.81 12.45
N MET A 32 7.81 8.75 11.92
CA MET A 32 6.50 9.10 12.45
C MET A 32 5.39 8.63 11.51
N HIS A 33 4.24 8.27 12.10
CA HIS A 33 3.02 8.05 11.35
C HIS A 33 2.38 9.40 11.02
N THR A 34 1.97 9.59 9.78
CA THR A 34 1.33 10.83 9.36
C THR A 34 0.15 10.58 8.42
N SER A 35 -0.90 11.38 8.57
CA SER A 35 -2.03 11.46 7.62
C SER A 35 -1.82 12.54 6.55
N SER A 36 -0.76 13.34 6.69
CA SER A 36 -0.31 14.34 5.72
C SER A 36 1.12 13.97 5.33
N PRO A 37 1.32 12.93 4.52
CA PRO A 37 2.64 12.43 4.20
C PRO A 37 3.48 13.44 3.39
N PHE A 38 4.79 13.36 3.65
CA PHE A 38 5.90 13.95 2.90
C PHE A 38 5.96 15.47 2.96
N GLN A 39 5.57 16.02 4.11
CA GLN A 39 5.77 17.44 4.42
C GLN A 39 7.24 17.76 4.70
N ASN A 40 8.05 16.73 4.99
CA ASN A 40 9.50 16.83 5.23
C ASN A 40 10.36 16.85 3.94
N GLY A 41 9.75 17.01 2.76
CA GLY A 41 10.42 17.14 1.45
C GLY A 41 10.45 15.85 0.62
N GLY A 42 10.93 15.94 -0.63
CA GLY A 42 11.09 14.80 -1.55
C GLY A 42 10.00 14.71 -2.62
N VAL A 43 8.74 14.62 -2.22
CA VAL A 43 7.57 14.80 -3.10
C VAL A 43 6.41 15.39 -2.31
N ASN A 44 5.53 16.15 -2.95
CA ASN A 44 4.28 16.58 -2.32
C ASN A 44 3.16 15.64 -2.77
N LEU A 45 2.85 14.64 -1.94
CA LEU A 45 1.66 13.81 -2.13
C LEU A 45 0.42 14.63 -1.77
N MET A 46 -0.09 15.39 -2.74
CA MET A 46 -1.45 15.94 -2.65
C MET A 46 -2.47 14.80 -2.54
N ASN A 47 -3.71 15.09 -2.13
CA ASN A 47 -4.79 14.10 -1.96
C ASN A 47 -4.95 13.15 -3.17
N ALA A 48 -4.73 13.65 -4.40
CA ALA A 48 -4.78 12.82 -5.60
C ALA A 48 -3.69 11.73 -5.63
N GLY A 49 -2.47 12.01 -5.16
CA GLY A 49 -1.39 11.03 -5.08
C GLY A 49 -1.68 9.91 -4.08
N ILE A 50 -2.26 10.25 -2.92
CA ILE A 50 -2.68 9.25 -1.92
C ILE A 50 -3.75 8.31 -2.51
N ALA A 51 -4.72 8.84 -3.25
CA ALA A 51 -5.76 8.03 -3.88
C ALA A 51 -5.19 7.06 -4.93
N ARG A 52 -4.20 7.48 -5.74
CA ARG A 52 -3.52 6.60 -6.70
C ARG A 52 -2.74 5.49 -6.01
N ILE A 53 -2.00 5.82 -4.95
CA ILE A 53 -1.27 4.83 -4.14
C ILE A 53 -2.28 3.84 -3.51
N GLN A 54 -3.40 4.32 -2.97
CA GLN A 54 -4.45 3.47 -2.42
C GLN A 54 -5.01 2.49 -3.47
N ALA A 55 -5.31 2.97 -4.69
CA ALA A 55 -5.75 2.14 -5.80
C ALA A 55 -4.70 1.08 -6.18
N MET A 56 -3.43 1.45 -6.23
CA MET A 56 -2.31 0.54 -6.51
C MET A 56 -2.25 -0.63 -5.51
N PHE A 57 -2.31 -0.35 -4.20
CA PHE A 57 -2.33 -1.42 -3.21
C PHE A 57 -3.61 -2.26 -3.30
N ASN A 58 -4.77 -1.63 -3.45
CA ASN A 58 -6.06 -2.33 -3.52
C ASN A 58 -6.19 -3.28 -4.74
N ALA A 59 -5.65 -2.86 -5.89
CA ALA A 59 -5.63 -3.67 -7.10
C ALA A 59 -4.64 -4.83 -7.00
N ASN A 60 -3.41 -4.55 -6.53
CA ASN A 60 -2.27 -5.41 -6.83
C ASN A 60 -1.70 -6.16 -5.62
N TYR A 61 -1.76 -5.59 -4.41
CA TYR A 61 -1.04 -6.14 -3.24
C TYR A 61 -1.60 -7.47 -2.70
N GLY A 62 -2.78 -7.88 -3.18
CA GLY A 62 -3.30 -9.22 -2.89
C GLY A 62 -2.57 -10.36 -3.59
N ASN A 63 -1.74 -10.06 -4.59
CA ASN A 63 -0.88 -11.04 -5.25
C ASN A 63 0.35 -11.33 -4.38
N PRO A 64 0.57 -12.56 -3.89
CA PRO A 64 1.72 -12.87 -3.03
C PRO A 64 3.07 -12.60 -3.71
N LEU A 65 3.14 -12.70 -5.04
CA LEU A 65 4.37 -12.48 -5.82
C LEU A 65 4.94 -11.08 -5.64
N VAL A 66 4.09 -10.09 -5.34
CA VAL A 66 4.50 -8.71 -5.02
C VAL A 66 5.53 -8.64 -3.89
N THR A 67 5.60 -9.66 -3.03
CA THR A 67 6.52 -9.68 -1.88
C THR A 67 7.53 -10.82 -1.90
N THR A 68 7.45 -11.72 -2.89
CA THR A 68 8.25 -12.95 -2.91
C THR A 68 9.05 -13.15 -4.20
N ASP A 69 8.61 -12.57 -5.31
CA ASP A 69 9.30 -12.65 -6.59
C ASP A 69 10.11 -11.39 -6.86
N ARG A 70 11.35 -11.55 -7.36
CA ARG A 70 12.30 -10.44 -7.53
C ARG A 70 11.79 -9.41 -8.52
N ASP A 71 11.39 -9.85 -9.71
CA ASP A 71 11.02 -8.95 -10.80
C ASP A 71 9.64 -8.34 -10.53
N THR A 72 8.74 -9.10 -9.92
CA THR A 72 7.43 -8.62 -9.48
C THR A 72 7.54 -7.57 -8.37
N THR A 73 8.42 -7.78 -7.39
CA THR A 73 8.67 -6.80 -6.32
C THR A 73 9.28 -5.52 -6.89
N ALA A 74 10.23 -5.64 -7.82
CA ALA A 74 10.84 -4.49 -8.48
C ALA A 74 9.83 -3.70 -9.33
N GLY A 75 8.99 -4.40 -10.11
CA GLY A 75 7.96 -3.77 -10.93
C GLY A 75 6.91 -3.05 -10.08
N PHE A 76 6.55 -3.61 -8.93
CA PHE A 76 5.66 -2.95 -7.97
C PHE A 76 6.28 -1.67 -7.39
N GLN A 77 7.56 -1.69 -7.02
CA GLN A 77 8.26 -0.50 -6.52
C GLN A 77 8.41 0.58 -7.61
N LEU A 78 8.67 0.18 -8.85
CA LEU A 78 8.78 1.09 -10.00
C LEU A 78 7.44 1.78 -10.29
N ALA A 79 6.36 1.01 -10.38
CA ALA A 79 5.00 1.54 -10.54
C ALA A 79 4.57 2.44 -9.37
N LEU A 80 5.02 2.17 -8.14
CA LEU A 80 4.77 3.09 -7.03
C LEU A 80 5.45 4.44 -7.23
N TRP A 81 6.70 4.47 -7.72
CA TRP A 81 7.38 5.74 -8.00
C TRP A 81 6.74 6.51 -9.14
N GLU A 82 6.29 5.81 -10.19
CA GLU A 82 5.48 6.39 -11.27
C GLU A 82 4.29 7.16 -10.69
N LEU A 83 3.47 6.53 -9.83
CA LEU A 83 2.27 7.20 -9.28
C LEU A 83 2.56 8.34 -8.29
N VAL A 84 3.74 8.33 -7.68
CA VAL A 84 4.20 9.33 -6.72
C VAL A 84 4.74 10.56 -7.43
N TYR A 85 5.53 10.37 -8.48
CA TYR A 85 6.24 11.42 -9.20
C TYR A 85 5.55 11.84 -10.50
N ASP A 86 4.55 11.09 -10.93
CA ASP A 86 3.71 11.35 -12.11
C ASP A 86 2.22 11.04 -11.88
N THR A 87 1.43 11.17 -12.94
CA THR A 87 -0.03 11.11 -12.94
C THR A 87 -0.66 10.41 -14.14
N ASP A 88 0.09 10.09 -15.19
CA ASP A 88 -0.43 9.53 -16.45
C ASP A 88 -0.53 8.00 -16.47
N TYR A 89 0.07 7.31 -15.50
CA TYR A 89 0.09 5.83 -15.37
C TYR A 89 0.87 5.15 -16.49
N ASP A 90 1.92 5.78 -17.00
CA ASP A 90 2.71 5.27 -18.12
C ASP A 90 4.21 5.34 -17.80
N ILE A 91 4.88 4.18 -17.74
CA ILE A 91 6.31 4.11 -17.41
C ILE A 91 7.20 4.64 -18.55
N GLU A 92 6.67 4.69 -19.78
CA GLU A 92 7.45 5.05 -20.97
C GLU A 92 7.46 6.56 -21.21
N THR A 93 6.52 7.30 -20.62
CA THR A 93 6.33 8.73 -20.86
C THR A 93 6.27 9.51 -19.55
N GLY A 94 5.86 10.78 -19.58
CA GLY A 94 5.75 11.59 -18.38
C GLY A 94 7.05 12.25 -17.88
N ALA A 95 6.92 12.88 -16.71
CA ALA A 95 7.94 13.54 -15.92
C ALA A 95 8.77 12.56 -15.08
N PHE A 96 8.20 11.44 -14.62
CA PHE A 96 8.99 10.36 -14.05
C PHE A 96 9.61 9.53 -15.17
N GLN A 97 10.89 9.21 -15.02
CA GLN A 97 11.65 8.43 -16.00
C GLN A 97 12.62 7.54 -15.24
N ALA A 98 12.56 6.25 -15.47
CA ALA A 98 13.44 5.26 -14.88
C ALA A 98 13.73 4.15 -15.91
N SER A 99 14.76 3.37 -15.66
CA SER A 99 15.07 2.19 -16.47
C SER A 99 15.25 0.96 -15.59
N ALA A 100 14.73 -0.16 -16.08
CA ALA A 100 14.91 -1.48 -15.52
C ALA A 100 15.12 -2.49 -16.66
N SER A 101 14.99 -3.79 -16.37
CA SER A 101 14.86 -4.79 -17.44
C SER A 101 13.45 -4.74 -18.02
N ASP A 102 13.29 -5.07 -19.30
CA ASP A 102 11.99 -5.15 -20.00
C ASP A 102 10.92 -5.88 -19.16
N ALA A 103 11.27 -7.02 -18.56
CA ALA A 103 10.34 -7.78 -17.71
C ALA A 103 9.81 -7.00 -16.48
N VAL A 104 10.62 -6.12 -15.90
CA VAL A 104 10.23 -5.29 -14.74
C VAL A 104 9.38 -4.11 -15.18
N GLU A 105 9.70 -3.52 -16.34
CA GLU A 105 8.93 -2.43 -16.95
C GLU A 105 7.54 -2.92 -17.38
N ASP A 106 7.46 -4.10 -18.01
CA ASP A 106 6.20 -4.77 -18.37
C ASP A 106 5.33 -5.01 -17.13
N ILE A 107 5.90 -5.58 -16.06
CA ILE A 107 5.17 -5.82 -14.80
C ILE A 107 4.70 -4.50 -14.16
N ALA A 108 5.53 -3.45 -14.20
CA ALA A 108 5.14 -2.14 -13.69
C ALA A 108 3.93 -1.58 -14.47
N GLY A 109 3.96 -1.66 -15.81
CA GLY A 109 2.85 -1.27 -16.67
C GLY A 109 1.56 -2.04 -16.40
N GLU A 110 1.65 -3.36 -16.15
CA GLU A 110 0.49 -4.18 -15.74
C GLU A 110 -0.12 -3.69 -14.42
N PHE A 111 0.72 -3.39 -13.42
CA PHE A 111 0.23 -2.90 -12.15
C PHE A 111 -0.39 -1.50 -12.23
N LEU A 112 0.18 -0.61 -13.03
CA LEU A 112 -0.36 0.72 -13.27
C LEU A 112 -1.72 0.63 -13.95
N THR A 113 -1.85 -0.21 -14.97
CA THR A 113 -3.12 -0.48 -15.65
C THR A 113 -4.17 -1.01 -14.68
N ALA A 114 -3.81 -1.96 -13.81
CA ALA A 114 -4.71 -2.50 -12.81
C ALA A 114 -5.13 -1.46 -11.76
N ALA A 115 -4.21 -0.57 -11.36
CA ALA A 115 -4.49 0.52 -10.43
C ALA A 115 -5.44 1.56 -11.05
N GLN A 116 -5.19 1.97 -12.30
CA GLN A 116 -6.01 2.94 -13.03
C GLN A 116 -7.45 2.47 -13.20
N ASN A 117 -7.64 1.16 -13.43
CA ASN A 117 -8.95 0.54 -13.64
C ASN A 117 -9.63 0.08 -12.33
N TYR A 118 -9.03 0.35 -11.17
CA TYR A 118 -9.57 -0.12 -9.90
C TYR A 118 -10.83 0.65 -9.48
N ILE A 119 -11.96 -0.04 -9.42
CA ILE A 119 -13.27 0.52 -9.01
C ILE A 119 -13.81 -0.07 -7.70
N GLY A 120 -13.01 -0.87 -6.99
CA GLY A 120 -13.41 -1.49 -5.72
C GLY A 120 -13.28 -0.56 -4.50
N GLY A 121 -13.74 -1.03 -3.34
CA GLY A 121 -13.52 -0.35 -2.06
C GLY A 121 -12.19 -0.72 -1.41
N ASP A 122 -11.79 -0.01 -0.35
CA ASP A 122 -10.50 -0.24 0.30
C ASP A 122 -10.36 -1.67 0.86
N ARG A 123 -9.30 -2.34 0.40
CA ARG A 123 -8.89 -3.68 0.86
C ARG A 123 -7.71 -3.59 1.82
N TRP A 124 -6.92 -2.54 1.69
CA TRP A 124 -5.72 -2.31 2.50
C TRP A 124 -5.78 -0.93 3.14
N ARG A 125 -5.42 -0.86 4.41
CA ARG A 125 -5.18 0.39 5.11
C ARG A 125 -3.71 0.74 4.97
N LEU A 126 -3.43 1.87 4.34
CA LEU A 126 -2.08 2.43 4.24
C LEU A 126 -1.67 3.09 5.54
N THR A 127 -0.40 2.94 5.91
CA THR A 127 0.26 3.70 6.97
C THR A 127 1.53 4.32 6.39
N PHE A 128 1.55 5.65 6.31
CA PHE A 128 2.71 6.38 5.83
C PHE A 128 3.71 6.62 6.97
N LEU A 129 4.97 6.35 6.68
CA LEU A 129 6.09 6.46 7.60
C LEU A 129 7.01 7.58 7.11
N GLU A 130 6.96 8.72 7.80
CA GLU A 130 7.77 9.89 7.46
C GLU A 130 9.05 9.91 8.30
N SER A 131 10.21 9.99 7.63
CA SER A 131 11.52 10.00 8.30
C SER A 131 11.67 11.26 9.15
N MET A 132 12.10 11.09 10.40
CA MET A 132 12.32 12.20 11.33
C MET A 132 13.73 12.82 11.23
N GLY A 133 14.68 12.12 10.61
CA GLY A 133 16.03 12.62 10.38
C GLY A 133 16.06 13.86 9.48
N GLN A 134 17.05 14.73 9.68
CA GLN A 134 17.24 15.98 8.92
C GLN A 134 18.55 15.93 8.11
N GLY A 135 18.60 16.65 6.99
CA GLY A 135 19.79 16.69 6.12
C GLY A 135 20.24 15.28 5.70
N SER A 136 21.51 14.95 5.92
CA SER A 136 22.08 13.62 5.60
C SER A 136 21.56 12.48 6.49
N ALA A 137 20.96 12.79 7.64
CA ALA A 137 20.31 11.80 8.50
C ALA A 137 18.90 11.43 8.01
N ARG A 138 18.28 12.25 7.15
CA ARG A 138 16.98 11.95 6.55
C ARG A 138 17.05 10.68 5.71
N LYS A 139 16.07 9.80 5.87
CA LYS A 139 15.88 8.59 5.06
C LYS A 139 14.63 8.72 4.20
N GLN A 140 14.50 7.82 3.22
CA GLN A 140 13.32 7.78 2.37
C GLN A 140 12.06 7.61 3.21
N ASN A 141 11.02 8.38 2.89
CA ASN A 141 9.71 8.12 3.44
C ASN A 141 9.12 6.84 2.83
N LEU A 142 8.34 6.12 3.63
CA LEU A 142 7.86 4.79 3.30
C LEU A 142 6.34 4.68 3.44
N VAL A 143 5.77 3.61 2.90
CA VAL A 143 4.40 3.16 3.19
C VAL A 143 4.40 1.69 3.55
N THR A 144 3.61 1.33 4.56
CA THR A 144 3.27 -0.05 4.89
C THR A 144 1.76 -0.24 4.84
N VAL A 145 1.31 -1.50 4.75
CA VAL A 145 -0.11 -1.81 4.62
C VAL A 145 -0.55 -2.91 5.58
N SER A 146 -1.81 -2.80 6.00
CA SER A 146 -2.50 -3.83 6.78
C SER A 146 -3.86 -4.14 6.13
N PRO A 147 -4.37 -5.38 6.18
CA PRO A 147 -5.70 -5.69 5.67
C PRO A 147 -6.77 -4.81 6.33
N VAL A 148 -7.72 -4.29 5.55
CA VAL A 148 -8.92 -3.66 6.12
C VAL A 148 -9.80 -4.79 6.69
N PRO A 149 -10.21 -4.72 7.97
CA PRO A 149 -11.11 -5.71 8.53
C PRO A 149 -12.41 -5.75 7.73
N LEU A 150 -12.80 -6.94 7.27
CA LEU A 150 -14.12 -7.12 6.67
C LEU A 150 -15.18 -6.67 7.67
N PRO A 151 -16.19 -5.87 7.25
CA PRO A 151 -17.25 -5.44 8.15
C PRO A 151 -17.89 -6.64 8.83
N ALA A 152 -17.96 -6.61 10.18
CA ALA A 152 -18.63 -7.64 10.98
C ALA A 152 -20.11 -7.82 10.59
N SER A 153 -20.68 -6.87 9.85
CA SER A 153 -22.03 -6.94 9.28
C SER A 153 -22.26 -8.20 8.45
N GLY A 154 -21.25 -8.73 7.74
CA GLY A 154 -21.40 -10.00 7.01
C GLY A 154 -21.68 -11.18 7.95
N ILE A 155 -20.91 -11.29 9.03
CA ILE A 155 -21.09 -12.33 10.05
C ILE A 155 -22.40 -12.12 10.81
N MET A 156 -22.74 -10.87 11.14
CA MET A 156 -23.98 -10.51 11.84
C MET A 156 -25.21 -10.79 10.98
N LEU A 157 -25.16 -10.57 9.67
CA LEU A 157 -26.24 -10.92 8.75
C LEU A 157 -26.45 -12.43 8.70
N ILE A 158 -25.36 -13.20 8.57
CA ILE A 158 -25.42 -14.67 8.61
C ILE A 158 -25.99 -15.16 9.94
N ALA A 159 -25.53 -14.59 11.05
CA ALA A 159 -26.01 -14.94 12.39
C ALA A 159 -27.49 -14.58 12.57
N ALA A 160 -27.94 -13.42 12.08
CA ALA A 160 -29.33 -12.98 12.13
C ALA A 160 -30.24 -13.89 11.29
N VAL A 161 -29.85 -14.20 10.06
CA VAL A 161 -30.58 -15.12 9.17
C VAL A 161 -30.64 -16.52 9.78
N GLY A 162 -29.51 -17.03 10.28
CA GLY A 162 -29.44 -18.32 10.98
C GLY A 162 -30.34 -18.37 12.21
N GLY A 163 -30.35 -17.31 13.02
CA GLY A 163 -31.23 -17.16 14.18
C GLY A 163 -32.71 -17.18 13.82
N LEU A 164 -33.11 -16.48 12.76
CA LEU A 164 -34.50 -16.45 12.28
C LEU A 164 -34.96 -17.82 11.77
N VAL A 165 -34.12 -18.54 11.03
CA VAL A 165 -34.44 -19.90 10.54
C VAL A 165 -34.57 -20.88 11.70
N ALA A 166 -33.66 -20.83 12.69
CA ALA A 166 -33.71 -21.68 13.87
C ALA A 166 -34.97 -21.40 14.72
N ALA A 167 -35.33 -20.13 14.91
CA ALA A 167 -36.55 -19.74 15.62
C ALA A 167 -37.82 -20.24 14.91
N ARG A 168 -37.85 -20.21 13.57
CA ARG A 168 -38.97 -20.71 12.77
C ARG A 168 -39.13 -22.23 12.86
N LYS A 169 -38.03 -23.00 12.92
CA LYS A 169 -38.08 -24.45 13.12
C LYS A 169 -38.60 -24.83 14.50
N ARG A 170 -38.20 -24.10 15.56
CA ARG A 170 -38.69 -24.34 16.92
C ARG A 170 -40.19 -24.16 17.07
N ARG A 171 -40.80 -23.18 16.37
CA ARG A 171 -42.25 -22.94 16.39
C ARG A 171 -43.09 -23.98 15.63
N LYS A 172 -42.47 -24.83 14.81
CA LYS A 172 -43.17 -25.93 14.09
C LYS A 172 -43.12 -27.26 14.84
N ALA A 173 -42.25 -27.38 15.84
CA ALA A 173 -42.05 -28.60 16.63
C ALA A 173 -42.69 -28.54 18.03
N ALA A 174 -43.29 -27.40 18.38
CA ALA A 174 -44.15 -27.19 19.54
C ALA A 174 -45.59 -26.99 19.05
#